data_AF-A0A8J3TC74-F1
#
_entry.id   AF-A0A8J3TC74-F1
#
_cell.length_a   1.000
_cell.length_b   1.000
_cell.length_c   1.000
_cell.angle_alpha   90.00
_cell.angle_beta   90.00
_cell.angle_gamma   90.00
#
_symmetry.space_group_name_H-M   'P 1'
#
loop_
_entity.id
_entity.type
_entity.pdbx_description
1 polymer ?
#
loop_
_entity_poly.entity_id
_entity_poly.type
_entity_poly.pdbx_seq_one_letter_code
_entity_poly.pdbx_strand_id
1 'polypeptide(L)'
;MDSVNAPVAATYRGGMTDIGDFARLIAGDHGLCVVSTLRPDNTIHSSVVNAGVVDHPLTGLPVVAFVAMGGSRKLANLRVHPRATVVARVGWDWAAAEGPAHLVGPDDPVAGVDTERLPLLLREIFTAAGGTHDDWATYDAVMARERRTAVLITPERVYANA
;
A
#
# COMPACT_ATOMS: atom_id res chain seq x y z
N MET A 1 -21.32 13.57 -35.05
CA MET A 1 -20.82 12.29 -35.59
C MET A 1 -19.32 12.25 -35.37
N ASP A 2 -18.98 11.82 -34.15
CA ASP A 2 -17.92 10.90 -33.77
C ASP A 2 -16.49 11.13 -34.31
N SER A 3 -15.78 12.05 -33.65
CA SER A 3 -14.32 12.01 -33.57
C SER A 3 -13.90 10.96 -32.54
N VAL A 4 -13.87 9.70 -32.97
CA VAL A 4 -13.43 8.57 -32.15
C VAL A 4 -11.91 8.64 -31.97
N ASN A 5 -11.51 8.83 -30.71
CA ASN A 5 -10.27 8.41 -30.06
C ASN A 5 -9.36 7.52 -30.93
N ALA A 6 -8.34 8.11 -31.55
CA ALA A 6 -7.21 7.35 -32.08
C ALA A 6 -6.34 6.90 -30.90
N PRO A 7 -5.93 5.61 -30.82
CA PRO A 7 -5.06 5.17 -29.74
C PRO A 7 -3.71 5.86 -29.90
N VAL A 8 -3.31 6.62 -28.88
CA VAL A 8 -1.93 7.11 -28.76
C VAL A 8 -1.06 5.86 -28.66
N ALA A 9 -0.21 5.61 -29.65
CA ALA A 9 0.70 4.49 -29.64
C ALA A 9 1.62 4.61 -28.42
N ALA A 10 1.33 3.82 -27.38
CA ALA A 10 2.20 3.66 -26.23
C ALA A 10 3.55 3.17 -26.74
N THR A 11 4.53 4.06 -26.74
CA THR A 11 5.89 3.70 -27.07
C THR A 11 6.41 2.89 -25.89
N TYR A 12 6.43 1.56 -26.02
CA TYR A 12 7.01 0.64 -25.04
C TYR A 12 8.44 1.10 -24.73
N ARG A 13 8.63 1.74 -23.58
CA ARG A 13 9.97 1.95 -23.03
C ARG A 13 10.33 0.64 -22.36
N GLY A 14 11.10 -0.19 -23.05
CA GLY A 14 11.65 -1.45 -22.53
C GLY A 14 12.64 -1.24 -21.39
N GLY A 15 12.17 -0.74 -20.26
CA GLY A 15 12.79 -0.82 -18.95
C GLY A 15 11.95 -1.75 -18.07
N MET A 16 12.60 -2.55 -17.23
CA MET A 16 11.89 -3.37 -16.24
C MET A 16 11.02 -2.46 -15.36
N THR A 17 9.71 -2.72 -15.29
CA THR A 17 8.85 -2.01 -14.34
C THR A 17 9.34 -2.29 -12.92
N ASP A 18 9.49 -1.22 -12.14
CA ASP A 18 9.95 -1.33 -10.76
C ASP A 18 9.07 -0.54 -9.78
N ILE A 19 9.39 -0.63 -8.48
CA ILE A 19 8.64 0.05 -7.42
C ILE A 19 8.65 1.58 -7.57
N GLY A 20 9.63 2.15 -8.29
CA GLY A 20 9.69 3.56 -8.63
C GLY A 20 8.57 3.97 -9.58
N ASP A 21 8.18 3.10 -10.53
CA ASP A 21 7.02 3.33 -11.39
C ASP A 21 5.71 3.38 -10.60
N PHE A 22 5.57 2.50 -9.61
CA PHE A 22 4.46 2.53 -8.66
C PHE A 22 4.46 3.82 -7.84
N ALA A 23 5.62 4.22 -7.29
CA ALA A 23 5.77 5.42 -6.49
C ALA A 23 5.37 6.70 -7.25
N ARG A 24 5.69 6.79 -8.55
CA ARG A 24 5.30 7.94 -9.38
C ARG A 24 3.78 8.13 -9.47
N LEU A 25 2.99 7.05 -9.40
CA LEU A 25 1.54 7.13 -9.49
C LEU A 25 0.87 7.56 -8.17
N ILE A 26 1.51 7.33 -7.02
CA ILE A 26 0.98 7.69 -5.69
C ILE A 26 0.70 9.20 -5.61
N ALA A 27 1.60 10.02 -6.15
CA ALA A 27 1.44 11.48 -6.15
C ALA A 27 0.26 11.98 -7.00
N GLY A 28 -0.22 11.19 -7.98
CA GLY A 28 -1.22 11.62 -8.95
C GLY A 28 -2.68 11.41 -8.55
N ASP A 29 -2.97 10.54 -7.56
CA ASP A 29 -4.33 10.28 -7.06
C ASP A 29 -4.36 10.20 -5.52
N HIS A 30 -3.56 11.04 -4.85
CA HIS A 30 -3.47 11.11 -3.37
C HIS A 30 -3.26 9.74 -2.69
N GLY A 31 -2.41 8.91 -3.29
CA GLY A 31 -2.10 7.55 -2.83
C GLY A 31 -3.27 6.57 -2.89
N LEU A 32 -4.39 6.91 -3.51
CA LEU A 32 -5.55 6.03 -3.61
C LEU A 32 -5.22 4.79 -4.45
N CYS A 33 -5.34 3.63 -3.83
CA CYS A 33 -4.96 2.34 -4.39
C CYS A 33 -6.04 1.29 -4.14
N VAL A 34 -6.03 0.24 -4.94
CA VAL A 34 -6.79 -0.99 -4.68
C VAL A 34 -5.85 -2.02 -4.10
N VAL A 35 -6.21 -2.63 -2.97
CA VAL A 35 -5.54 -3.81 -2.44
C VAL A 35 -6.42 -5.05 -2.60
N SER A 36 -5.84 -6.11 -3.12
CA SER A 36 -6.46 -7.44 -3.25
C SER A 36 -5.78 -8.43 -2.31
N THR A 37 -6.60 -9.18 -1.57
CA THR A 37 -6.20 -10.19 -0.58
C THR A 37 -6.95 -11.49 -0.83
N LEU A 38 -6.37 -12.63 -0.42
CA LEU A 38 -7.00 -13.94 -0.57
C LEU A 38 -7.89 -14.25 0.64
N ARG A 39 -9.15 -14.62 0.39
CA ARG A 39 -10.05 -15.15 1.43
C ARG A 39 -9.71 -16.62 1.75
N PRO A 40 -10.12 -17.15 2.92
CA PRO A 40 -9.95 -18.57 3.25
C PRO A 40 -10.59 -19.56 2.26
N ASP A 41 -11.59 -19.13 1.50
CA ASP A 41 -12.24 -19.92 0.44
C ASP A 41 -11.55 -19.79 -0.93
N ASN A 42 -10.33 -19.24 -0.96
CA ASN A 42 -9.52 -18.95 -2.15
C ASN A 42 -10.12 -17.91 -3.12
N THR A 43 -11.17 -17.19 -2.74
CA THR A 43 -11.69 -16.07 -3.54
C THR A 43 -10.95 -14.75 -3.23
N ILE A 44 -11.02 -13.77 -4.13
CA ILE A 44 -10.31 -12.48 -3.98
C ILE A 44 -11.19 -11.42 -3.30
N HIS A 45 -10.67 -10.83 -2.23
CA HIS A 45 -11.24 -9.67 -1.55
C HIS A 45 -10.47 -8.41 -1.92
N SER A 46 -11.10 -7.53 -2.70
CA SER A 46 -10.56 -6.23 -3.07
C SER A 46 -11.17 -5.12 -2.23
N SER A 47 -10.37 -4.12 -1.88
CA SER A 47 -10.81 -2.93 -1.15
C SER A 47 -9.90 -1.75 -1.47
N VAL A 48 -10.36 -0.54 -1.19
CA VAL A 48 -9.58 0.69 -1.37
C VAL A 48 -8.71 0.96 -0.14
N VAL A 49 -7.52 1.51 -0.35
CA VAL A 49 -6.57 2.00 0.66
C VAL A 49 -5.87 3.26 0.15
N ASN A 50 -5.32 4.05 1.06
CA ASN A 50 -4.26 5.00 0.72
C ASN A 50 -2.93 4.30 0.98
N ALA A 51 -2.08 4.20 -0.04
CA ALA A 51 -0.79 3.53 0.03
C ALA A 51 0.36 4.44 -0.42
N GLY A 52 1.51 4.24 0.19
CA GLY A 52 2.77 4.94 -0.08
C GLY A 52 3.91 3.94 -0.31
N VAL A 53 5.08 4.43 -0.76
CA VAL A 53 6.33 3.66 -0.68
C VAL A 53 7.15 4.18 0.49
N VAL A 54 7.59 3.28 1.35
CA VAL A 54 8.44 3.57 2.52
C VAL A 54 9.52 2.50 2.63
N ASP A 55 10.54 2.74 3.46
CA ASP A 55 11.51 1.69 3.80
C ASP A 55 10.92 0.78 4.89
N HIS A 56 11.09 -0.53 4.71
CA HIS A 56 10.67 -1.52 5.67
C HIS A 56 11.46 -1.36 6.99
N PRO A 57 10.80 -1.24 8.15
CA PRO A 57 11.44 -0.79 9.39
C PRO A 57 12.52 -1.74 9.92
N LEU A 58 12.53 -3.01 9.48
CA LEU A 58 13.54 -3.99 9.89
C LEU A 58 14.64 -4.25 8.86
N THR A 59 14.37 -4.01 7.58
CA THR A 59 15.29 -4.42 6.49
C THR A 59 15.85 -3.23 5.73
N GLY A 60 15.24 -2.05 5.86
CA GLY A 60 15.61 -0.85 5.10
C GLY A 60 15.30 -0.94 3.61
N LEU A 61 14.61 -2.00 3.15
CA LEU A 61 14.26 -2.18 1.74
C LEU A 61 12.94 -1.47 1.42
N PRO A 62 12.79 -0.90 0.21
CA PRO A 62 11.58 -0.19 -0.17
C PRO A 62 10.39 -1.16 -0.30
N VAL A 63 9.25 -0.79 0.28
CA VAL A 63 8.00 -1.56 0.30
C VAL A 63 6.80 -0.68 -0.02
N VAL A 64 5.75 -1.28 -0.58
CA VAL A 64 4.45 -0.62 -0.69
C VAL A 64 3.74 -0.79 0.66
N ALA A 65 3.29 0.30 1.26
CA ALA A 65 2.72 0.29 2.59
C ALA A 65 1.39 1.03 2.67
N PHE A 66 0.48 0.52 3.51
CA PHE A 66 -0.74 1.22 3.90
C PHE A 66 -1.11 0.94 5.36
N VAL A 67 -1.98 1.78 5.93
CA VAL A 67 -2.50 1.59 7.29
C VAL A 67 -3.93 1.03 7.23
N ALA A 68 -4.18 -0.07 7.94
CA ALA A 68 -5.50 -0.68 8.05
C ALA A 68 -6.09 -0.53 9.45
N MET A 69 -7.41 -0.35 9.53
CA MET A 69 -8.14 -0.40 10.80
C MET A 69 -8.07 -1.80 11.40
N GLY A 70 -7.89 -1.86 12.73
CA GLY A 70 -7.95 -3.10 13.49
C GLY A 70 -9.26 -3.85 13.24
N GLY A 71 -9.18 -5.17 13.15
CA GLY A 71 -10.33 -6.04 12.87
C GLY A 71 -10.86 -6.01 11.42
N SER A 72 -10.24 -5.26 10.50
CA SER A 72 -10.68 -5.24 9.10
C SER A 72 -10.52 -6.60 8.41
N ARG A 73 -11.39 -6.89 7.43
CA ARG A 73 -11.38 -8.17 6.72
C ARG A 73 -10.06 -8.43 5.98
N LYS A 74 -9.42 -7.39 5.46
CA LYS A 74 -8.11 -7.51 4.79
C LYS A 74 -7.02 -7.96 5.77
N LEU A 75 -7.01 -7.49 7.01
CA LEU A 75 -6.07 -7.98 8.03
C LEU A 75 -6.35 -9.44 8.41
N ALA A 76 -7.62 -9.81 8.58
CA ALA A 76 -7.98 -11.20 8.85
C ALA A 76 -7.52 -12.14 7.71
N ASN A 77 -7.71 -11.73 6.46
CA ASN A 77 -7.22 -12.47 5.30
C ASN A 77 -5.69 -12.56 5.31
N LEU A 78 -4.97 -11.45 5.56
CA LEU A 78 -3.50 -11.40 5.52
C LEU A 78 -2.82 -12.22 6.62
N ARG A 79 -3.46 -12.39 7.79
CA ARG A 79 -2.95 -13.28 8.85
C ARG A 79 -3.01 -14.76 8.47
N VAL A 80 -3.92 -15.14 7.58
CA VAL A 80 -4.04 -16.52 7.07
C VAL A 80 -3.24 -16.71 5.78
N HIS A 81 -3.30 -15.73 4.89
CA HIS A 81 -2.66 -15.72 3.58
C HIS A 81 -1.89 -14.40 3.41
N PRO A 82 -0.60 -14.35 3.81
CA PRO A 82 0.18 -13.11 3.92
C PRO A 82 0.72 -12.66 2.57
N ARG A 83 -0.16 -12.49 1.59
CA ARG A 83 0.15 -12.00 0.25
C ARG A 83 -0.92 -11.02 -0.22
N ALA A 84 -0.48 -9.98 -0.92
CA ALA A 84 -1.36 -8.99 -1.51
C ALA A 84 -0.83 -8.49 -2.85
N THR A 85 -1.77 -7.98 -3.64
CA THR A 85 -1.48 -7.10 -4.78
C THR A 85 -2.02 -5.72 -4.45
N VAL A 86 -1.22 -4.69 -4.65
CA VAL A 86 -1.64 -3.28 -4.57
C VAL A 86 -1.53 -2.67 -5.95
N VAL A 87 -2.60 -2.01 -6.41
CA VAL A 87 -2.65 -1.32 -7.70
C VAL A 87 -2.86 0.16 -7.47
N ALA A 88 -1.94 0.97 -7.98
CA ALA A 88 -2.07 2.42 -8.10
C ALA A 88 -2.45 2.77 -9.54
N ARG A 89 -3.28 3.81 -9.73
CA ARG A 89 -3.66 4.29 -11.06
C ARG A 89 -3.87 5.80 -11.09
N VAL A 90 -3.53 6.41 -12.21
CA VAL A 90 -3.85 7.80 -12.54
C VAL A 90 -4.40 7.82 -13.96
N GLY A 91 -5.71 8.06 -14.10
CA GLY A 91 -6.37 7.87 -15.40
C GLY A 91 -6.24 6.43 -15.90
N TRP A 92 -5.60 6.25 -17.07
CA TRP A 92 -5.31 4.94 -17.67
C TRP A 92 -3.94 4.38 -17.30
N ASP A 93 -3.04 5.19 -16.74
CA ASP A 93 -1.72 4.74 -16.31
C ASP A 93 -1.85 4.01 -14.98
N TRP A 94 -1.28 2.81 -14.88
CA TRP A 94 -1.34 2.02 -13.65
C TRP A 94 -0.10 1.17 -13.45
N ALA A 95 0.19 0.88 -12.19
CA ALA A 95 1.21 -0.08 -11.79
C ALA A 95 0.68 -0.93 -10.64
N ALA A 96 1.05 -2.20 -10.65
CA ALA A 96 0.73 -3.16 -9.60
C ALA A 96 2.02 -3.65 -8.95
N ALA A 97 2.02 -3.72 -7.63
CA ALA A 97 3.05 -4.38 -6.84
C ALA A 97 2.43 -5.59 -6.12
N GLU A 98 3.03 -6.76 -6.31
CA GLU A 98 2.60 -8.03 -5.70
C GLU A 98 3.73 -8.58 -4.83
N GLY A 99 3.38 -9.09 -3.64
CA GLY A 99 4.32 -9.82 -2.82
C GLY A 99 3.80 -10.23 -1.45
N PRO A 100 4.69 -10.78 -0.60
CA PRO A 100 4.37 -11.07 0.78
C PRO A 100 4.07 -9.79 1.57
N ALA A 101 3.08 -9.88 2.46
CA ALA A 101 2.69 -8.82 3.36
C ALA A 101 3.18 -9.11 4.78
N HIS A 102 3.86 -8.15 5.39
CA HIS A 102 4.24 -8.15 6.79
C HIS A 102 3.34 -7.18 7.56
N LEU A 103 2.71 -7.67 8.62
CA LEU A 103 1.82 -6.90 9.48
C LEU A 103 2.59 -6.42 10.71
N VAL A 104 2.47 -5.14 11.03
CA VAL A 104 3.08 -4.54 12.23
C VAL A 104 2.02 -3.68 12.92
N GLY A 105 1.62 -4.07 14.13
CA GLY A 105 0.59 -3.34 14.87
C GLY A 105 0.29 -3.96 16.23
N PRO A 106 -0.71 -3.43 16.97
CA PRO A 106 -1.01 -3.88 18.33
C PRO A 106 -1.44 -5.34 18.43
N ASP A 107 -1.99 -5.91 17.35
CA ASP A 107 -2.37 -7.32 17.22
C ASP A 107 -1.28 -8.18 16.53
N ASP A 108 -0.22 -7.54 16.02
CA ASP A 108 0.84 -8.15 15.23
C ASP A 108 2.20 -7.57 15.70
N PRO A 109 2.63 -7.88 16.94
CA PRO A 109 3.84 -7.30 17.53
C PRO A 109 5.10 -7.85 16.85
N VAL A 110 6.08 -6.98 16.63
CA VAL A 110 7.32 -7.31 15.94
C VAL A 110 8.51 -6.77 16.71
N ALA A 111 9.54 -7.62 16.89
CA ALA A 111 10.78 -7.19 17.55
C ALA A 111 11.41 -6.02 16.80
N GLY A 112 11.77 -4.95 17.52
CA GLY A 112 12.32 -3.72 16.94
C GLY A 112 11.28 -2.67 16.55
N VAL A 113 9.98 -2.95 16.68
CA VAL A 113 8.90 -1.95 16.57
C VAL A 113 8.08 -1.97 17.85
N ASP A 114 8.50 -1.14 18.81
CA ASP A 114 7.82 -1.00 20.10
C ASP A 114 6.71 0.07 20.06
N THR A 115 6.17 0.40 21.24
CA THR A 115 5.10 1.39 21.41
C THR A 115 5.51 2.81 21.06
N GLU A 116 6.80 3.11 20.99
CA GLU A 116 7.32 4.42 20.58
C GLU A 116 7.58 4.47 19.07
N ARG A 117 8.06 3.35 18.48
CA ARG A 117 8.34 3.26 17.05
C ARG A 117 7.09 3.09 16.19
N LEU A 118 6.08 2.36 16.66
CA LEU A 118 4.86 2.09 15.87
C LEU A 118 4.14 3.37 15.44
N PRO A 119 3.87 4.37 16.30
CA PRO A 119 3.23 5.61 15.87
C PRO A 119 4.01 6.32 14.76
N LEU A 120 5.35 6.38 14.87
CA LEU A 120 6.21 6.98 13.86
C LEU A 120 6.09 6.27 12.51
N LEU A 121 6.07 4.92 12.51
CA LEU A 121 5.88 4.14 11.28
C LEU A 121 4.52 4.42 10.63
N LEU A 122 3.44 4.55 11.43
CA LEU A 122 2.12 4.87 10.90
C LEU A 122 2.08 6.27 10.26
N ARG A 123 2.77 7.25 10.85
CA ARG A 123 2.92 8.61 10.29
C ARG A 123 3.73 8.61 8.99
N GLU A 124 4.81 7.85 8.94
CA GLU A 124 5.64 7.67 7.73
C GLU A 124 4.78 7.15 6.57
N ILE A 125 4.00 6.09 6.82
CA ILE A 125 3.10 5.51 5.81
C ILE A 125 2.01 6.49 5.39
N PHE A 126 1.37 7.18 6.35
CA PHE A 126 0.33 8.16 6.06
C PHE A 126 0.84 9.31 5.19
N THR A 127 2.02 9.83 5.51
CA THR A 127 2.67 10.90 4.75
C THR A 127 3.06 10.43 3.36
N ALA A 128 3.67 9.24 3.26
CA ALA A 128 4.03 8.62 1.98
C ALA A 128 2.81 8.34 1.09
N ALA A 129 1.64 8.10 1.69
CA ALA A 129 0.37 7.93 0.99
C ALA A 129 -0.31 9.26 0.60
N GLY A 130 0.37 10.40 0.77
CA GLY A 130 -0.13 11.73 0.40
C GLY A 130 -0.98 12.42 1.47
N GLY A 131 -1.02 11.87 2.69
CA GLY A 131 -1.70 12.49 3.82
C GLY A 131 -0.90 13.64 4.44
N THR A 132 -1.60 14.66 4.91
CA THR A 132 -1.03 15.77 5.70
C THR A 132 -1.80 15.91 7.01
N HIS A 133 -1.10 16.21 8.11
CA HIS A 133 -1.74 16.39 9.42
C HIS A 133 -1.00 17.41 10.27
N ASP A 134 -1.76 18.30 10.93
CA ASP A 134 -1.19 19.38 11.74
C ASP A 134 -1.11 19.03 13.24
N ASP A 135 -1.95 18.08 13.70
CA ASP A 135 -1.95 17.57 15.08
C ASP A 135 -1.61 16.08 15.16
N TRP A 136 -0.32 15.79 15.21
CA TRP A 136 0.16 14.41 15.27
C TRP A 136 -0.14 13.68 16.58
N ALA A 137 -0.47 14.39 17.67
CA ALA A 137 -0.82 13.76 18.93
C ALA A 137 -2.23 13.18 18.88
N THR A 138 -3.19 13.93 18.32
CA THR A 138 -4.54 13.42 18.06
C THR A 138 -4.51 12.27 17.07
N TYR A 139 -3.70 12.38 16.01
CA TYR A 139 -3.51 11.29 15.04
C TYR A 139 -3.08 9.99 15.74
N ASP A 140 -2.03 10.03 16.55
CA ASP A 140 -1.52 8.85 17.26
C ASP A 140 -2.54 8.25 18.21
N ALA A 141 -3.28 9.09 18.95
CA ALA A 141 -4.32 8.63 19.85
C ALA A 141 -5.44 7.88 19.11
N VAL A 142 -5.85 8.38 17.93
CA VAL A 142 -6.81 7.69 17.06
C VAL A 142 -6.23 6.38 16.54
N MET A 143 -4.98 6.39 16.07
CA MET A 143 -4.34 5.18 15.54
C MET A 143 -4.26 4.06 16.58
N ALA A 144 -3.88 4.40 17.81
CA ALA A 144 -3.83 3.46 18.93
C ALA A 144 -5.22 2.94 19.32
N ARG A 145 -6.21 3.83 19.46
CA ARG A 145 -7.59 3.46 19.81
C ARG A 145 -8.21 2.51 18.79
N GLU A 146 -7.97 2.76 17.51
CA GLU A 146 -8.49 1.95 16.41
C GLU A 146 -7.62 0.73 16.09
N ARG A 147 -6.60 0.47 16.91
CA ARG A 147 -5.67 -0.65 16.78
C ARG A 147 -5.11 -0.77 15.36
N ARG A 148 -4.71 0.37 14.79
CA ARG A 148 -4.30 0.47 13.39
C ARG A 148 -3.01 -0.34 13.16
N THR A 149 -2.97 -1.06 12.05
CA THR A 149 -1.88 -1.95 11.66
C THR A 149 -1.24 -1.44 10.38
N ALA A 150 0.08 -1.31 10.37
CA ALA A 150 0.86 -1.13 9.16
C ALA A 150 0.89 -2.44 8.37
N VAL A 151 0.57 -2.36 7.08
CA VAL A 151 0.69 -3.47 6.13
C VAL A 151 1.82 -3.13 5.17
N LEU A 152 2.87 -3.94 5.16
CA LEU A 152 4.09 -3.72 4.39
C LEU A 152 4.22 -4.83 3.33
N ILE A 153 4.10 -4.49 2.06
CA ILE A 153 4.19 -5.43 0.94
C ILE A 153 5.58 -5.32 0.34
N THR A 154 6.36 -6.38 0.47
CA THR A 154 7.68 -6.48 -0.18
C THR A 154 7.46 -6.91 -1.63
N PRO A 155 7.69 -6.06 -2.64
CA PRO A 155 7.37 -6.43 -4.01
C PRO A 155 8.32 -7.52 -4.52
N GLU A 156 7.74 -8.62 -5.00
CA GLU A 156 8.44 -9.65 -5.78
C GLU A 156 8.17 -9.48 -7.28
N ARG A 157 7.01 -8.89 -7.62
CA ARG A 157 6.63 -8.55 -8.98
C ARG A 157 6.10 -7.14 -9.01
N VAL A 158 6.54 -6.40 -10.01
CA VAL A 158 5.96 -5.11 -10.37
C VAL A 158 5.67 -5.14 -11.87
N TYR A 159 4.48 -4.69 -12.24
CA TYR A 159 4.04 -4.66 -13.63
C TYR A 159 3.07 -3.51 -13.87
N ALA A 160 3.03 -3.02 -15.09
CA ALA A 160 2.26 -1.85 -15.51
C ALA A 160 1.75 -2.04 -16.95
N ASN A 161 0.97 -1.08 -17.45
CA ASN A 161 0.55 -1.03 -18.85
C ASN A 161 1.56 -0.34 -19.80
N ALA A 162 2.79 -0.12 -19.33
CA ALA A 162 3.87 0.48 -20.12
C ALA A 162 4.54 -0.52 -21.08
#